data_AF-A0A351JV21-F1
#
_entry.id   AF-A0A351JV21-F1
#
_cell.length_a   1.000
_cell.length_b   1.000
_cell.length_c   1.000
_cell.angle_alpha   90.00
_cell.angle_beta   90.00
_cell.angle_gamma   90.00
#
_symmetry.space_group_name_H-M   'P 1'
#
loop_
_entity.id
_entity.type
_entity.pdbx_description
1 polymer ?
#
loop_
_entity_poly.entity_id
_entity_poly.type
_entity_poly.pdbx_seq_one_letter_code
_entity_poly.pdbx_strand_id
1 'polypeptide(L)'
;MAWKTALPDWLTASRALLALVIPGLSLLGPRALRAVAFLLLLGWTTDLADGRLARRWEKDPTWIGEREFHIDMMMVLASAMYLILTGLVSPVPSLAYLVVAAVISWTVRQRSREFLRFKAVTMILAFPWVLMPFVVALWRDPVTVYVGVLWAAVAMAFDWRRFLGVVGDFLDGARSFLK
;
A
#
# COMPACT_ATOMS: atom_id res chain seq x y z
N MET A 1 -27.73 12.56 -3.19
CA MET A 1 -27.43 11.49 -4.15
C MET A 1 -25.98 11.53 -4.66
N ALA A 2 -25.36 12.70 -4.88
CA ALA A 2 -23.95 12.80 -5.32
C ALA A 2 -22.87 12.41 -4.27
N TRP A 3 -23.20 12.42 -2.97
CA TRP A 3 -22.23 12.13 -1.90
C TRP A 3 -21.83 10.67 -1.79
N LYS A 4 -22.72 9.73 -2.16
CA LYS A 4 -22.45 8.29 -2.13
C LYS A 4 -21.44 7.89 -3.22
N THR A 5 -21.47 8.53 -4.38
CA THR A 5 -20.49 8.27 -5.44
C THR A 5 -19.16 8.95 -5.16
N ALA A 6 -19.16 10.15 -4.57
CA ALA A 6 -17.92 10.89 -4.31
C ALA A 6 -17.09 10.34 -3.13
N LEU A 7 -17.72 9.75 -2.10
CA LEU A 7 -17.02 9.37 -0.87
C LEU A 7 -15.86 8.36 -1.08
N PRO A 8 -16.00 7.28 -1.88
CA PRO A 8 -14.87 6.41 -2.20
C PRO A 8 -13.73 7.14 -2.89
N ASP A 9 -14.04 8.08 -3.80
CA ASP A 9 -13.01 8.85 -4.52
C ASP A 9 -12.26 9.80 -3.56
N TRP A 10 -12.95 10.38 -2.58
CA TRP A 10 -12.33 11.20 -1.53
C TRP A 10 -11.40 10.37 -0.62
N LEU A 11 -11.78 9.13 -0.32
CA LEU A 11 -10.94 8.20 0.46
C LEU A 11 -9.68 7.82 -0.33
N THR A 12 -9.79 7.50 -1.62
CA THR A 12 -8.63 7.28 -2.48
C THR A 12 -7.78 8.55 -2.63
N ALA A 13 -8.38 9.72 -2.79
CA ALA A 13 -7.66 10.99 -2.85
C ALA A 13 -6.92 11.31 -1.53
N SER A 14 -7.48 10.91 -0.38
CA SER A 14 -6.80 11.04 0.91
C SER A 14 -5.50 10.25 0.95
N ARG A 15 -5.45 9.04 0.35
CA ARG A 15 -4.22 8.25 0.23
C ARG A 15 -3.17 8.94 -0.63
N ALA A 16 -3.59 9.58 -1.72
CA ALA A 16 -2.67 10.39 -2.54
C ALA A 16 -2.09 11.57 -1.73
N LEU A 17 -2.91 12.24 -0.89
CA LEU A 17 -2.42 13.27 0.03
C LEU A 17 -1.44 12.70 1.06
N LEU A 18 -1.73 11.53 1.64
CA LEU A 18 -0.82 10.86 2.58
C LEU A 18 0.53 10.52 1.92
N ALA A 19 0.52 10.07 0.66
CA ALA A 19 1.74 9.81 -0.11
C ALA A 19 2.60 11.06 -0.32
N LEU A 20 2.03 12.27 -0.26
CA LEU A 20 2.77 13.54 -0.30
C LEU A 20 3.24 14.00 1.08
N VAL A 21 2.42 13.76 2.13
CA VAL A 21 2.74 14.15 3.50
C VAL A 21 3.87 13.31 4.09
N ILE A 22 3.85 11.99 3.87
CA ILE A 22 4.82 11.05 4.47
C ILE A 22 6.29 11.41 4.13
N PRO A 23 6.67 11.70 2.87
CA PRO A 23 8.03 12.12 2.57
C PRO A 23 8.37 13.47 3.21
N GLY A 24 7.40 14.38 3.33
CA GLY A 24 7.59 15.67 4.03
C GLY A 24 7.94 15.50 5.51
N LEU A 25 7.46 14.44 6.17
CA LEU A 25 7.84 14.12 7.55
C LEU A 25 9.32 13.73 7.69
N SER A 26 10.05 13.47 6.60
CA SER A 26 11.51 13.25 6.65
C SER A 26 12.26 14.46 7.21
N LEU A 27 11.71 15.67 7.05
CA LEU A 27 12.27 16.91 7.61
C LEU A 27 12.25 16.94 9.15
N LEU A 28 11.35 16.17 9.78
CA LEU A 28 11.29 15.99 11.23
C LEU A 28 12.19 14.84 11.72
N GLY A 29 12.85 14.15 10.80
CA GLY A 29 13.79 13.07 11.08
C GLY A 29 13.14 11.77 11.56
N PRO A 30 13.95 10.84 12.11
CA PRO A 30 13.50 9.51 12.55
C PRO A 30 12.43 9.51 13.65
N ARG A 31 12.25 10.62 14.38
CA ARG A 31 11.27 10.75 15.45
C ARG A 31 9.84 10.73 14.93
N ALA A 32 9.64 11.06 13.65
CA ALA A 32 8.33 11.04 13.01
C ALA A 32 7.81 9.62 12.68
N LEU A 33 8.59 8.56 12.94
CA LEU A 33 8.26 7.18 12.57
C LEU A 33 6.88 6.75 13.06
N ARG A 34 6.51 7.09 14.30
CA ARG A 34 5.18 6.80 14.86
C ARG A 34 4.08 7.48 14.04
N ALA A 35 4.26 8.75 13.70
CA ALA A 35 3.29 9.49 12.91
C ALA A 35 3.17 8.89 11.50
N VAL A 36 4.29 8.56 10.86
CA VAL A 36 4.31 7.88 9.55
C VAL A 36 3.56 6.55 9.61
N ALA A 37 3.83 5.71 10.61
CA ALA A 37 3.15 4.44 10.77
C ALA A 37 1.64 4.62 10.97
N PHE A 38 1.21 5.58 11.79
CA PHE A 38 -0.21 5.86 11.98
C PHE A 38 -0.89 6.43 10.72
N LEU A 39 -0.20 7.25 9.94
CA LEU A 39 -0.70 7.71 8.64
C LEU A 39 -0.83 6.54 7.65
N LEU A 40 0.09 5.58 7.67
CA LEU A 40 -0.03 4.36 6.87
C LEU A 40 -1.23 3.50 7.30
N LEU A 41 -1.41 3.27 8.61
CA LEU A 41 -2.57 2.54 9.14
C LEU A 41 -3.88 3.27 8.78
N LEU A 42 -3.89 4.60 8.85
CA LEU A 42 -5.05 5.40 8.43
C LEU A 42 -5.33 5.22 6.93
N GLY A 43 -4.30 5.32 6.08
CA GLY A 43 -4.42 5.10 4.63
C GLY A 43 -4.91 3.70 4.28
N TRP A 44 -4.47 2.67 4.98
CA TRP A 44 -4.99 1.30 4.78
C TRP A 44 -6.41 1.14 5.32
N THR A 45 -6.77 1.86 6.38
CA THR A 45 -8.14 1.88 6.89
C THR A 45 -9.09 2.51 5.87
N THR A 46 -8.65 3.57 5.18
CA THR A 46 -9.45 4.21 4.13
C THR A 46 -9.58 3.32 2.89
N ASP A 47 -8.54 2.57 2.49
CA ASP A 47 -8.61 1.51 1.45
C ASP A 47 -9.56 0.35 1.81
N LEU A 48 -9.67 0.05 3.11
CA LEU A 48 -10.61 -0.96 3.56
C LEU A 48 -12.05 -0.45 3.45
N ALA A 49 -12.26 0.82 3.81
CA ALA A 49 -13.56 1.45 3.82
C ALA A 49 -14.10 1.76 2.42
N ASP A 50 -13.28 2.32 1.53
CA ASP A 50 -13.73 2.69 0.17
C ASP A 50 -14.11 1.47 -0.66
N GLY A 51 -13.33 0.39 -0.62
CA GLY A 51 -13.65 -0.86 -1.31
C GLY A 51 -14.96 -1.48 -0.81
N ARG A 52 -15.27 -1.39 0.48
CA ARG A 52 -16.57 -1.84 1.02
C ARG A 52 -17.71 -0.95 0.56
N LEU A 53 -17.52 0.38 0.60
CA LEU A 53 -18.54 1.35 0.21
C LEU A 53 -18.85 1.27 -1.29
N ALA A 54 -17.84 1.14 -2.14
CA ALA A 54 -18.00 1.00 -3.59
C ALA A 54 -18.82 -0.24 -3.94
N ARG A 55 -18.55 -1.39 -3.30
CA ARG A 55 -19.33 -2.63 -3.50
C ARG A 55 -20.75 -2.51 -2.97
N ARG A 56 -20.93 -1.95 -1.77
CA ARG A 56 -22.25 -1.78 -1.16
C ARG A 56 -23.16 -0.87 -1.99
N TRP A 57 -22.58 0.04 -2.75
CA TRP A 57 -23.32 1.00 -3.57
C TRP A 57 -23.31 0.69 -5.06
N GLU A 58 -22.80 -0.49 -5.46
CA GLU A 58 -22.71 -0.94 -6.87
C GLU A 58 -22.15 0.17 -7.78
N LYS A 59 -21.14 0.88 -7.29
CA LYS A 59 -20.58 2.04 -7.98
C LYS A 59 -19.73 1.59 -9.17
N ASP A 60 -19.97 2.16 -10.33
CA ASP A 60 -19.11 1.99 -11.50
C ASP A 60 -17.68 2.52 -11.24
N PRO A 61 -16.65 1.92 -11.88
CA PRO A 61 -15.28 2.40 -11.78
C PRO A 61 -15.19 3.86 -12.22
N THR A 62 -14.67 4.71 -11.32
CA THR A 62 -14.30 6.10 -11.64
C THR A 62 -12.83 6.17 -12.04
N TRP A 63 -12.43 7.25 -12.71
CA TRP A 63 -11.03 7.50 -13.06
C TRP A 63 -10.07 7.42 -11.85
N ILE A 64 -10.53 7.84 -10.67
CA ILE A 64 -9.77 7.73 -9.42
C ILE A 64 -9.71 6.27 -8.96
N GLY A 65 -10.83 5.54 -9.00
CA GLY A 65 -10.89 4.12 -8.67
C GLY A 65 -10.01 3.26 -9.58
N GLU A 66 -9.92 3.57 -10.88
CA GLU A 66 -9.03 2.87 -11.81
C GLU A 66 -7.53 3.05 -11.47
N ARG A 67 -7.19 4.13 -10.75
CA ARG A 67 -5.82 4.47 -10.36
C ARG A 67 -5.49 4.11 -8.91
N GLU A 68 -6.43 3.52 -8.19
CA GLU A 68 -6.29 3.10 -6.79
C GLU A 68 -4.98 2.35 -6.53
N PHE A 69 -4.71 1.32 -7.33
CA PHE A 69 -3.49 0.53 -7.21
C PHE A 69 -2.21 1.36 -7.32
N HIS A 70 -2.19 2.34 -8.24
CA HIS A 70 -1.03 3.23 -8.39
C HIS A 70 -0.87 4.16 -7.19
N ILE A 71 -1.98 4.65 -6.63
CA ILE A 71 -1.99 5.52 -5.45
C ILE A 71 -1.47 4.76 -4.22
N ASP A 72 -1.84 3.48 -4.06
CA ASP A 72 -1.28 2.63 -3.00
C ASP A 72 0.22 2.43 -3.16
N MET A 73 0.68 2.16 -4.38
CA MET A 73 2.11 2.03 -4.65
C MET A 73 2.87 3.34 -4.40
N MET A 74 2.26 4.50 -4.63
CA MET A 74 2.83 5.78 -4.24
C MET A 74 2.98 5.90 -2.72
N MET A 75 2.00 5.44 -1.95
CA MET A 75 2.07 5.46 -0.48
C MET A 75 3.16 4.53 0.05
N VAL A 76 3.35 3.35 -0.56
CA VAL A 76 4.47 2.44 -0.24
C VAL A 76 5.82 3.06 -0.59
N LEU A 77 5.93 3.70 -1.77
CA LEU A 77 7.15 4.40 -2.16
C LEU A 77 7.44 5.57 -1.21
N ALA A 78 6.40 6.31 -0.80
CA ALA A 78 6.51 7.41 0.15
C ALA A 78 7.07 6.95 1.51
N SER A 79 6.59 5.82 2.04
CA SER A 79 7.14 5.24 3.27
C SER A 79 8.58 4.77 3.08
N ALA A 80 8.91 4.14 1.96
CA ALA A 80 10.29 3.75 1.65
C ALA A 80 11.22 4.97 1.59
N MET A 81 10.80 6.05 0.91
CA MET A 81 11.53 7.31 0.84
C MET A 81 11.75 7.90 2.24
N TYR A 82 10.72 7.95 3.08
CA TYR A 82 10.86 8.42 4.47
C TYR A 82 11.95 7.65 5.22
N LEU A 83 11.92 6.31 5.15
CA LEU A 83 12.90 5.46 5.85
C LEU A 83 14.33 5.69 5.34
N ILE A 84 14.50 5.83 4.02
CA ILE A 84 15.79 6.07 3.38
C ILE A 84 16.33 7.46 3.76
N LEU A 85 15.51 8.51 3.59
CA LEU A 85 15.91 9.91 3.83
C LEU A 85 16.23 10.19 5.30
N THR A 86 15.58 9.49 6.22
CA THR A 86 15.85 9.63 7.66
C THR A 86 16.99 8.72 8.15
N GLY A 87 17.60 7.92 7.28
CA GLY A 87 18.67 6.99 7.65
C GLY A 87 18.21 5.84 8.56
N LEU A 88 16.91 5.53 8.57
CA LEU A 88 16.35 4.39 9.29
C LEU A 88 16.67 3.06 8.60
N VAL A 89 16.93 3.09 7.29
CA VAL A 89 17.44 1.97 6.50
C VAL A 89 18.64 2.42 5.67
N SER A 90 19.51 1.47 5.28
CA SER A 90 20.68 1.79 4.45
C SER A 90 20.26 2.21 3.03
N PRO A 91 20.69 3.37 2.52
CA PRO A 91 20.20 3.92 1.25
C PRO A 91 20.62 3.07 0.05
N VAL A 92 21.84 2.54 0.04
CA VAL A 92 22.40 1.79 -1.11
C VAL A 92 21.59 0.52 -1.42
N PRO A 93 21.44 -0.46 -0.49
CA PRO A 93 20.65 -1.66 -0.77
C PRO A 93 19.17 -1.35 -0.99
N SER A 94 18.65 -0.31 -0.33
CA SER A 94 17.26 0.12 -0.48
C SER A 94 16.96 0.64 -1.89
N LEU A 95 17.79 1.56 -2.39
CA LEU A 95 17.65 2.10 -3.74
C LEU A 95 17.91 1.03 -4.79
N ALA A 96 18.92 0.17 -4.60
CA ALA A 96 19.16 -0.96 -5.50
C ALA A 96 17.94 -1.88 -5.60
N TYR A 97 17.33 -2.23 -4.45
CA TYR A 97 16.11 -3.02 -4.43
C TYR A 97 14.95 -2.31 -5.14
N LEU A 98 14.71 -1.04 -4.85
CA LEU A 98 13.61 -0.28 -5.46
C LEU A 98 13.77 -0.17 -6.99
N VAL A 99 14.99 0.05 -7.47
CA VAL A 99 15.29 0.08 -8.91
C VAL A 99 15.04 -1.28 -9.54
N VAL A 100 15.55 -2.37 -8.95
CA VAL A 100 15.32 -3.72 -9.45
C VAL A 100 13.83 -4.06 -9.46
N ALA A 101 13.11 -3.75 -8.38
CA ALA A 101 11.67 -3.98 -8.27
C ALA A 101 10.88 -3.18 -9.32
N ALA A 102 11.26 -1.94 -9.58
CA ALA A 102 10.66 -1.09 -10.61
C ALA A 102 10.93 -1.64 -12.01
N VAL A 103 12.16 -2.08 -12.30
CA VAL A 103 12.53 -2.68 -13.59
C VAL A 103 11.75 -3.97 -13.83
N ILE A 104 11.69 -4.87 -12.84
CA ILE A 104 10.92 -6.12 -12.95
C ILE A 104 9.43 -5.80 -13.21
N SER A 105 8.84 -4.91 -12.41
CA SER A 105 7.44 -4.50 -12.57
C SER A 105 7.17 -3.89 -13.95
N TRP A 106 8.09 -3.05 -14.44
CA TRP A 106 8.02 -2.45 -15.76
C TRP A 106 8.10 -3.50 -16.87
N THR A 107 9.06 -4.43 -16.80
CA THR A 107 9.20 -5.51 -17.78
C THR A 107 7.98 -6.41 -17.82
N VAL A 108 7.42 -6.76 -16.66
CA VAL A 108 6.18 -7.56 -16.58
C VAL A 108 5.00 -6.81 -17.19
N ARG A 109 4.87 -5.50 -16.94
CA ARG A 109 3.83 -4.66 -17.55
C ARG A 109 3.95 -4.62 -19.08
N GLN A 110 5.16 -4.55 -19.61
CA GLN A 110 5.39 -4.48 -21.06
C GLN A 110 5.16 -5.83 -21.75
N ARG A 111 5.51 -6.94 -21.10
CA ARG A 111 5.36 -8.29 -21.67
C ARG A 111 3.96 -8.88 -21.48
N SER A 112 3.29 -8.54 -20.39
CA SER A 112 1.97 -9.09 -20.06
C SER A 112 0.89 -8.13 -20.51
N ARG A 113 -0.03 -8.58 -21.38
CA ARG A 113 -1.27 -7.83 -21.66
C ARG A 113 -2.25 -7.86 -20.48
N GLU A 114 -2.03 -8.74 -19.51
CA GLU A 114 -2.88 -8.93 -18.34
C GLU A 114 -2.45 -8.04 -17.16
N PHE A 115 -3.30 -7.08 -16.80
CA PHE A 115 -3.08 -6.19 -15.66
C PHE A 115 -2.93 -6.95 -14.33
N LEU A 116 -3.62 -8.09 -14.17
CA LEU A 116 -3.58 -8.91 -12.96
C LEU A 116 -2.17 -9.45 -12.66
N ARG A 117 -1.42 -9.86 -13.69
CA ARG A 117 -0.03 -10.34 -13.52
C ARG A 117 0.89 -9.24 -13.04
N PHE A 118 0.78 -8.06 -13.66
CA PHE A 118 1.53 -6.88 -13.24
C PHE A 118 1.23 -6.54 -11.78
N LYS A 119 -0.06 -6.47 -11.41
CA LYS A 119 -0.49 -6.19 -10.04
C LYS A 119 0.11 -7.19 -9.05
N ALA A 120 0.01 -8.50 -9.30
CA ALA A 120 0.52 -9.53 -8.40
C ALA A 120 2.04 -9.43 -8.20
N VAL A 121 2.82 -9.27 -9.27
CA VAL A 121 4.28 -9.14 -9.18
C VAL A 121 4.67 -7.90 -8.40
N THR A 122 4.09 -6.74 -8.73
CA THR A 122 4.40 -5.50 -8.04
C THR A 122 4.01 -5.56 -6.56
N MET A 123 2.91 -6.23 -6.19
CA MET A 123 2.55 -6.44 -4.79
C MET A 123 3.59 -7.28 -4.02
N ILE A 124 4.10 -8.36 -4.61
CA ILE A 124 5.17 -9.18 -3.98
C ILE A 124 6.41 -8.31 -3.71
N LEU A 125 6.80 -7.51 -4.69
CA LEU A 125 7.98 -6.64 -4.60
C LEU A 125 7.77 -5.47 -3.64
N ALA A 126 6.53 -4.98 -3.50
CA ALA A 126 6.17 -3.92 -2.57
C ALA A 126 6.04 -4.42 -1.12
N PHE A 127 5.71 -5.69 -0.91
CA PHE A 127 5.42 -6.26 0.40
C PHE A 127 6.50 -6.00 1.47
N PRO A 128 7.81 -6.18 1.20
CA PRO A 128 8.84 -5.85 2.19
C PRO A 128 8.79 -4.38 2.63
N TRP A 129 8.48 -3.47 1.71
CA TRP A 129 8.38 -2.03 1.98
C TRP A 129 7.13 -1.64 2.76
N VAL A 130 6.04 -2.40 2.59
CA VAL A 130 4.82 -2.27 3.42
C VAL A 130 5.13 -2.59 4.88
N LEU A 131 5.94 -3.63 5.14
CA LEU A 131 6.29 -4.06 6.49
C LEU A 131 7.43 -3.25 7.13
N MET A 132 8.33 -2.69 6.31
CA MET A 132 9.57 -2.07 6.78
C MET A 132 9.38 -1.02 7.90
N PRO A 133 8.40 -0.10 7.85
CA PRO A 133 8.18 0.87 8.93
C PRO A 133 7.93 0.21 10.29
N PHE A 134 7.19 -0.91 10.32
CA PHE A 134 6.87 -1.66 11.53
C PHE A 134 8.05 -2.51 12.00
N VAL A 135 8.80 -3.09 11.05
CA VAL A 135 10.05 -3.79 11.36
C VAL A 135 11.02 -2.81 12.04
N VAL A 136 11.28 -1.66 11.44
CA VAL A 136 12.11 -0.60 12.03
C VAL A 136 11.57 -0.15 13.40
N ALA A 137 10.25 -0.06 13.55
CA ALA A 137 9.62 0.32 14.82
C ALA A 137 9.85 -0.68 15.95
N LEU A 138 10.13 -1.97 15.68
CA LEU A 138 10.46 -2.96 16.73
C LEU A 138 11.61 -2.49 17.64
N TRP A 139 12.59 -1.80 17.06
CA TRP A 139 13.78 -1.34 17.78
C TRP A 139 13.68 0.11 18.30
N ARG A 140 12.64 0.85 17.92
CA ARG A 140 12.55 2.31 18.17
C ARG A 140 11.31 2.70 18.96
N ASP A 141 10.19 2.06 18.66
CA ASP A 141 8.89 2.37 19.22
C ASP A 141 7.95 1.15 19.19
N PRO A 142 8.06 0.22 20.15
CA PRO A 142 7.28 -1.01 20.18
C PRO A 142 5.76 -0.79 20.19
N VAL A 143 5.30 0.35 20.71
CA VAL A 143 3.87 0.72 20.72
C VAL A 143 3.31 0.75 19.30
N THR A 144 4.07 1.30 18.35
CA THR A 144 3.68 1.35 16.94
C THR A 144 3.46 -0.05 16.36
N VAL A 145 4.28 -1.02 16.78
CA VAL A 145 4.15 -2.41 16.34
C VAL A 145 2.91 -3.06 16.91
N TYR A 146 2.65 -2.91 18.22
CA TYR A 146 1.45 -3.48 18.84
C TYR A 146 0.18 -2.92 18.23
N VAL A 147 0.14 -1.61 17.95
CA VAL A 147 -0.98 -0.98 17.26
C VAL A 147 -1.12 -1.53 15.85
N GLY A 148 -0.02 -1.70 15.11
CA GLY A 148 -0.03 -2.29 13.76
C GLY A 148 -0.54 -3.73 13.74
N VAL A 149 -0.09 -4.58 14.68
CA VAL A 149 -0.54 -5.96 14.81
C VAL A 149 -2.02 -6.02 15.19
N LEU A 150 -2.45 -5.22 16.16
CA LEU A 150 -3.86 -5.12 16.55
C LEU A 150 -4.71 -4.67 15.36
N TRP A 151 -4.27 -3.64 14.63
CA TRP A 151 -4.94 -3.15 13.44
C TRP A 151 -5.06 -4.25 12.37
N ALA A 152 -3.99 -5.00 12.09
CA ALA A 152 -3.99 -6.07 11.11
C ALA A 152 -4.96 -7.20 11.51
N ALA A 153 -4.96 -7.60 12.79
CA ALA A 153 -5.89 -8.60 13.32
C ALA A 153 -7.36 -8.15 13.17
N VAL A 154 -7.65 -6.88 13.51
CA VAL A 154 -8.98 -6.30 13.35
C VAL A 154 -9.38 -6.22 11.88
N ALA A 155 -8.50 -5.74 11.00
CA ALA A 155 -8.76 -5.66 9.57
C ALA A 155 -9.05 -7.04 8.95
N MET A 156 -8.27 -8.06 9.31
CA MET A 156 -8.50 -9.45 8.88
C MET A 156 -9.83 -10.00 9.39
N ALA A 157 -10.19 -9.73 10.64
CA ALA A 157 -11.47 -10.18 11.21
C ALA A 157 -12.67 -9.57 10.48
N PHE A 158 -12.60 -8.28 10.13
CA PHE A 158 -13.70 -7.59 9.45
C PHE A 158 -13.79 -7.88 7.95
N ASP A 159 -12.68 -8.19 7.28
CA ASP A 159 -12.63 -8.38 5.81
C ASP A 159 -12.15 -9.76 5.37
N TRP A 160 -12.39 -10.78 6.19
CA TRP A 160 -11.98 -12.16 5.92
C TRP A 160 -12.36 -12.67 4.51
N ARG A 161 -13.56 -12.33 4.02
CA ARG A 161 -14.01 -12.70 2.66
C ARG A 161 -13.19 -12.01 1.56
N ARG A 162 -12.82 -10.73 1.74
CA ARG A 162 -11.95 -10.00 0.80
C ARG A 162 -10.55 -10.58 0.81
N PHE A 163 -10.02 -10.94 1.98
CA PHE A 163 -8.71 -11.57 2.08
C PHE A 163 -8.65 -12.87 1.26
N LEU A 164 -9.66 -13.73 1.39
CA LEU A 164 -9.76 -14.95 0.57
C LEU A 164 -9.84 -14.64 -0.94
N GLY A 165 -10.58 -13.60 -1.33
CA GLY A 165 -10.64 -13.14 -2.72
C GLY A 165 -9.29 -12.64 -3.26
N VAL A 166 -8.59 -11.80 -2.51
CA VAL A 166 -7.26 -11.28 -2.90
C VAL A 166 -6.23 -12.40 -2.98
N VAL A 167 -6.28 -13.37 -2.06
CA VAL A 167 -5.45 -14.57 -2.14
C VAL A 167 -5.81 -15.41 -3.36
N GLY A 168 -7.10 -15.51 -3.71
CA GLY A 168 -7.58 -16.13 -4.94
C GLY A 168 -7.00 -15.46 -6.19
N ASP A 169 -7.19 -14.16 -6.34
CA ASP A 169 -6.67 -13.36 -7.46
C ASP A 169 -5.14 -13.48 -7.57
N PHE A 170 -4.44 -13.51 -6.42
CA PHE A 170 -3.01 -13.73 -6.36
C PHE A 170 -2.61 -15.11 -6.87
N LEU A 171 -3.31 -16.17 -6.43
CA LEU A 171 -3.05 -17.54 -6.88
C LEU A 171 -3.36 -17.73 -8.36
N ASP A 172 -4.43 -17.10 -8.86
CA ASP A 172 -4.77 -17.15 -10.28
C ASP A 172 -3.76 -16.38 -11.13
N GLY A 173 -3.30 -15.22 -10.65
CA GLY A 173 -2.15 -14.50 -11.20
C GLY A 173 -0.88 -15.36 -11.21
N ALA A 174 -0.57 -16.08 -10.12
CA ALA A 174 0.57 -16.98 -10.05
C ALA A 174 0.44 -18.17 -11.02
N ARG A 175 -0.74 -18.78 -11.12
CA ARG A 175 -1.04 -19.87 -12.07
C ARG A 175 -0.88 -19.44 -13.52
N SER A 176 -1.15 -18.18 -13.82
CA SER A 176 -0.99 -17.65 -15.17
C SER A 176 0.48 -17.64 -15.66
N PHE A 177 1.47 -17.72 -14.75
CA PHE A 177 2.88 -17.90 -15.09
C PHE A 177 3.26 -19.35 -15.40
N LEU A 178 2.41 -20.33 -15.06
CA LEU A 178 2.64 -21.76 -15.30
C LEU A 178 2.01 -22.26 -16.61
N LYS A 179 1.30 -21.40 -17.34
CA LYS A 179 0.77 -21.65 -18.69
C LYS A 179 1.65 -20.95 -19.72
#